data_AF-A0A940TVX3-F1
#
_entry.id   AF-A0A940TVX3-F1
#
_cell.length_a   1.000
_cell.length_b   1.000
_cell.length_c   1.000
_cell.angle_alpha   90.00
_cell.angle_beta   90.00
_cell.angle_gamma   90.00
#
_symmetry.space_group_name_H-M   'P 1'
#
loop_
_entity.id
_entity.type
_entity.pdbx_description
1 polymer ?
#
loop_
_entity_poly.entity_id
_entity_poly.type
_entity_poly.pdbx_seq_one_letter_code
_entity_poly.pdbx_strand_id
1 'polypeptide(L)'
;MRNTMETTATPGASIRTERVFERFTRKQRWEHWALFLSFTVLLLTGLPQKYRTTTWSQQILATPERLYQIQTIHHIAAIVLIVLVIYHLINAIYRMSRRNLSADMFISWKDFRDAGQMIIYLLFL
;
A
#
# COMPACT_ATOMS: atom_id res chain seq x y z
N MET A 1 -27.97 -27.59 -59.27
CA MET A 1 -28.50 -27.10 -57.96
C MET A 1 -27.31 -26.70 -57.11
N ARG A 2 -27.14 -25.40 -56.87
CA ARG A 2 -26.02 -24.80 -56.13
C ARG A 2 -26.39 -24.77 -54.64
N ASN A 3 -25.70 -25.55 -53.80
CA ASN A 3 -25.71 -25.33 -52.36
C ASN A 3 -24.41 -24.62 -51.99
N THR A 4 -24.45 -23.29 -52.04
CA THR A 4 -23.44 -22.42 -51.45
C THR A 4 -23.61 -22.50 -49.93
N MET A 5 -22.68 -23.18 -49.25
CA MET A 5 -22.53 -23.02 -47.81
C MET A 5 -22.01 -21.61 -47.55
N GLU A 6 -22.91 -20.71 -47.18
CA GLU A 6 -22.53 -19.42 -46.59
C GLU A 6 -21.86 -19.70 -45.25
N THR A 7 -20.53 -19.73 -45.27
CA THR A 7 -19.73 -19.56 -44.06
C THR A 7 -19.98 -18.13 -43.57
N THR A 8 -20.74 -18.00 -42.48
CA THR A 8 -20.86 -16.78 -41.69
C THR A 8 -19.53 -16.50 -40.97
N ALA A 9 -18.52 -16.09 -41.73
CA ALA A 9 -17.31 -15.52 -41.16
C ALA A 9 -17.67 -14.15 -40.58
N THR A 10 -17.83 -14.06 -39.26
CA THR A 10 -17.99 -12.81 -38.52
C THR A 10 -16.75 -11.93 -38.78
N PRO A 11 -16.83 -10.87 -39.62
CA PRO A 11 -15.70 -10.00 -39.87
C PRO A 11 -15.73 -8.94 -38.77
N GLY A 12 -14.92 -9.11 -37.73
CA GLY A 12 -14.87 -8.09 -36.67
C GLY A 12 -14.26 -8.47 -35.33
N ALA A 13 -13.68 -9.66 -35.16
CA ALA A 13 -12.92 -9.97 -33.94
C ALA A 13 -11.59 -9.21 -33.95
N SER A 14 -11.65 -7.91 -33.66
CA SER A 14 -10.47 -7.09 -33.34
C SER A 14 -9.81 -7.71 -32.11
N ILE A 15 -8.60 -8.24 -32.28
CA ILE A 15 -7.75 -8.63 -31.16
C ILE A 15 -7.46 -7.35 -30.38
N ARG A 16 -8.18 -7.13 -29.28
CA ARG A 16 -7.89 -6.03 -28.36
C ARG A 16 -6.56 -6.35 -27.67
N THR A 17 -5.48 -5.79 -28.18
CA THR A 17 -4.19 -5.81 -27.49
C THR A 17 -4.29 -4.92 -26.26
N GLU A 18 -4.69 -5.50 -25.13
CA GLU A 18 -4.67 -4.82 -23.85
C GLU A 18 -3.22 -4.51 -23.47
N ARG A 19 -2.88 -3.23 -23.34
CA ARG A 19 -1.58 -2.81 -22.83
C ARG A 19 -1.56 -3.05 -21.32
N VAL A 20 -0.92 -4.14 -20.92
CA VAL A 20 -0.64 -4.44 -19.52
C VAL A 20 0.50 -3.52 -19.06
N PHE A 21 0.18 -2.53 -18.24
CA PHE A 21 1.19 -1.69 -17.60
C PHE A 21 1.55 -2.27 -16.23
N GLU A 22 2.85 -2.45 -15.95
CA GLU A 22 3.28 -2.78 -14.59
C GLU A 22 3.01 -1.59 -13.66
N ARG A 23 2.00 -1.73 -12.78
CA ARG A 23 1.62 -0.69 -11.80
C ARG A 23 2.74 -0.42 -10.78
N PHE A 24 3.49 -1.45 -10.37
CA PHE A 24 4.61 -1.33 -9.44
C PHE A 24 5.87 -2.04 -9.93
N THR A 25 6.91 -1.24 -10.15
CA THR A 25 8.26 -1.74 -10.42
C THR A 25 8.78 -2.58 -9.24
N ARG A 26 9.70 -3.51 -9.51
CA ARG A 26 10.33 -4.35 -8.46
C ARG A 26 10.98 -3.49 -7.35
N LYS A 27 11.54 -2.32 -7.70
CA LYS A 27 12.11 -1.35 -6.74
C LYS A 27 11.05 -0.78 -5.80
N GLN A 28 9.89 -0.36 -6.32
CA GLN A 28 8.79 0.16 -5.48
C GLN A 28 8.26 -0.89 -4.51
N ARG A 29 8.23 -2.16 -4.90
CA ARG A 29 7.83 -3.26 -4.00
C ARG A 29 8.81 -3.39 -2.83
N TRP A 30 10.11 -3.33 -3.08
CA TRP A 30 11.12 -3.36 -2.01
C TRP A 30 11.04 -2.13 -1.10
N GLU A 31 10.82 -0.94 -1.65
CA GLU A 31 10.60 0.28 -0.85
C GLU A 31 9.39 0.13 0.08
N HIS A 32 8.27 -0.39 -0.43
CA HIS A 32 7.08 -0.64 0.39
C HIS A 32 7.33 -1.70 1.47
N TRP A 33 8.06 -2.78 1.14
CA TRP A 33 8.43 -3.79 2.13
C TRP A 33 9.33 -3.23 3.22
N ALA A 34 10.29 -2.36 2.87
CA ALA A 34 11.15 -1.70 3.85
C ALA A 34 10.34 -0.77 4.78
N LEU A 35 9.41 0.01 4.21
CA LEU A 35 8.47 0.85 4.97
C LEU A 35 7.61 0.02 5.91
N PHE A 36 6.99 -1.05 5.38
CA PHE A 36 6.15 -1.96 6.16
C PHE A 36 6.92 -2.56 7.32
N LEU A 37 8.11 -3.11 7.08
CA LEU A 37 8.92 -3.72 8.13
C LEU A 37 9.33 -2.70 9.20
N SER A 38 9.76 -1.50 8.81
CA SER A 38 10.15 -0.43 9.73
C SER A 38 8.96 0.00 10.60
N PHE A 39 7.79 0.17 9.99
CA PHE A 39 6.54 0.45 10.68
C PHE A 39 6.15 -0.68 11.65
N THR A 40 6.28 -1.96 11.24
CA THR A 40 6.00 -3.10 12.10
C THR A 40 6.92 -3.12 13.32
N VAL A 41 8.22 -2.84 13.15
CA VAL A 41 9.17 -2.75 14.27
C VAL A 41 8.77 -1.62 15.23
N LEU A 42 8.42 -0.44 14.71
CA LEU A 42 7.89 0.68 15.50
C LEU A 42 6.63 0.31 16.29
N LEU A 43 5.70 -0.39 15.63
CA LEU A 43 4.46 -0.86 16.27
C LEU A 43 4.77 -1.84 17.41
N LEU A 44 5.58 -2.87 17.15
CA LEU A 44 5.91 -3.90 18.14
C LEU A 44 6.70 -3.36 19.33
N THR A 45 7.56 -2.37 19.11
CA THR A 45 8.35 -1.74 20.17
C THR A 45 7.60 -0.62 20.89
N GLY A 46 6.68 0.07 20.22
CA GLY A 46 5.90 1.18 20.77
C GLY A 46 4.67 0.73 21.57
N LEU A 47 4.02 -0.37 21.18
CA LEU A 47 2.83 -0.89 21.86
C LEU A 47 3.11 -1.22 23.35
N PRO A 48 4.15 -1.99 23.71
CA PRO A 48 4.49 -2.22 25.11
C PRO A 48 4.72 -0.89 25.86
N GLN A 49 5.45 0.05 25.24
CA GLN A 49 5.75 1.34 25.85
C GLN A 49 4.53 2.22 26.08
N LYS A 50 3.50 2.11 25.23
CA LYS A 50 2.22 2.81 25.39
C LYS A 50 1.36 2.18 26.49
N TYR A 51 1.33 0.85 26.57
CA TYR A 51 0.47 0.09 27.47
C TYR A 51 1.22 -0.42 28.72
N ARG A 52 2.05 0.41 29.37
CA ARG A 52 2.91 -0.04 30.50
C ARG A 52 2.16 -0.62 31.70
N THR A 53 0.87 -0.31 31.84
CA THR A 53 0.04 -0.79 32.96
C THR A 53 -0.50 -2.21 32.73
N THR A 54 -0.42 -2.76 31.52
CA THR A 54 -0.90 -4.11 31.24
C THR A 54 0.14 -5.16 31.63
N THR A 55 -0.33 -6.32 32.12
CA THR A 55 0.54 -7.42 32.57
C THR A 55 1.49 -7.90 31.48
N TRP A 56 1.01 -8.01 30.23
CA TRP A 56 1.84 -8.44 29.10
C TRP A 56 2.93 -7.42 28.75
N SER A 57 2.67 -6.12 28.91
CA SER A 57 3.68 -5.08 28.68
C SER A 57 4.73 -5.08 29.78
N GLN A 58 4.32 -5.23 31.04
CA GLN A 58 5.25 -5.35 32.17
C GLN A 58 6.16 -6.57 32.01
N GLN A 59 5.66 -7.70 31.51
CA GLN A 59 6.50 -8.85 31.15
C GLN A 59 7.50 -8.54 30.04
N ILE A 60 7.15 -7.71 29.06
CA ILE A 60 8.05 -7.27 27.97
C ILE A 60 9.06 -6.19 28.45
N LEU A 61 8.70 -5.40 29.46
CA LEU A 61 9.51 -4.29 29.99
C LEU A 61 10.05 -4.57 31.39
N ALA A 62 10.18 -5.85 31.77
CA ALA A 62 10.38 -6.30 33.16
C ALA A 62 11.68 -5.81 33.84
N THR A 63 12.64 -5.29 33.06
CA THR A 63 13.94 -4.84 33.57
C THR A 63 14.31 -3.50 32.92
N PRO A 64 15.02 -2.61 33.63
CA PRO A 64 15.50 -1.34 33.07
C PRO A 64 16.29 -1.51 31.75
N GLU A 65 17.11 -2.55 31.65
CA GLU A 65 17.95 -2.84 30.47
C GLU A 65 17.08 -3.14 29.24
N ARG A 66 16.04 -3.95 29.40
CA ARG A 66 15.07 -4.27 28.33
C ARG A 66 14.24 -3.06 27.92
N LEU A 67 13.83 -2.24 28.88
CA LEU A 67 13.14 -0.98 28.59
C LEU A 67 14.03 -0.05 27.75
N TYR A 68 15.29 0.13 28.18
CA TYR A 68 16.28 0.92 27.44
C TYR A 68 16.51 0.36 26.03
N GLN A 69 16.71 -0.96 25.90
CA GLN A 69 16.91 -1.61 24.61
C GLN A 69 15.71 -1.40 23.67
N ILE A 70 14.48 -1.59 24.15
CA ILE A 70 13.26 -1.41 23.36
C ILE A 70 13.09 0.06 22.93
N GLN A 71 13.39 1.03 23.80
CA GLN A 71 13.38 2.45 23.45
C GLN A 71 14.42 2.78 22.38
N THR A 72 15.65 2.28 22.53
CA THR A 72 16.72 2.50 21.55
C THR A 72 16.35 1.90 20.19
N ILE A 73 15.82 0.67 20.15
CA ILE A 73 15.34 0.05 18.90
C ILE A 73 14.22 0.89 18.28
N HIS A 74 13.27 1.36 19.09
CA HIS A 74 12.16 2.21 18.62
C HIS A 74 12.67 3.51 17.99
N HIS A 75 13.61 4.22 18.64
CA HIS A 75 14.18 5.46 18.12
C HIS A 75 14.95 5.24 16.82
N ILE A 76 15.77 4.18 16.74
CA ILE A 76 16.50 3.85 15.49
C ILE A 76 15.49 3.54 14.38
N ALA A 77 14.46 2.73 14.66
CA ALA A 77 13.42 2.41 13.69
C ALA A 77 12.62 3.66 13.27
N ALA A 78 12.38 4.62 14.16
CA ALA A 78 11.74 5.89 13.85
C ALA A 78 12.57 6.70 12.84
N ILE A 79 13.88 6.85 13.09
CA ILE A 79 14.79 7.57 12.20
C ILE A 79 14.83 6.88 10.82
N VAL A 80 14.96 5.55 10.79
CA VAL A 80 14.95 4.77 9.54
C VAL A 80 13.64 4.96 8.78
N LEU A 81 12.49 4.86 9.45
CA LEU A 81 11.19 5.04 8.82
C LEU A 81 11.05 6.46 8.25
N ILE A 82 11.48 7.50 8.98
CA ILE A 82 11.43 8.89 8.49
C ILE A 82 12.23 9.02 7.19
N VAL A 83 13.46 8.51 7.16
CA VAL A 83 14.30 8.55 5.95
C VAL A 83 13.65 7.79 4.79
N LEU A 84 13.11 6.59 5.04
CA LEU A 84 12.41 5.79 4.02
C LEU A 84 11.16 6.49 3.50
N VAL A 85 10.36 7.11 4.36
CA VAL A 85 9.14 7.86 3.96
C VAL A 85 9.51 9.06 3.11
N ILE A 86 10.55 9.82 3.47
CA ILE A 86 11.03 10.95 2.68
C ILE A 86 11.47 10.47 1.30
N TYR A 87 12.32 9.43 1.23
CA TYR A 87 12.80 8.87 -0.03
C TYR A 87 11.64 8.35 -0.90
N HIS A 88 10.69 7.62 -0.30
CA HIS A 88 9.50 7.13 -0.98
C HIS A 88 8.63 8.26 -1.53
N LEU A 89 8.39 9.31 -0.75
CA LEU A 89 7.58 10.46 -1.15
C LEU A 89 8.25 11.25 -2.28
N ILE A 90 9.57 11.48 -2.20
CA ILE A 90 10.34 12.12 -3.29
C ILE A 90 10.20 11.31 -4.59
N ASN A 91 10.36 9.99 -4.54
CA ASN A 91 10.22 9.12 -5.70
C ASN A 91 8.79 9.13 -6.26
N ALA A 92 7.78 9.12 -5.39
CA ALA A 92 6.38 9.20 -5.77
C ALA A 92 6.06 10.54 -6.47
N ILE A 93 6.50 11.67 -5.89
CA ILE A 93 6.31 13.02 -6.44
C ILE A 93 7.07 13.19 -7.76
N TYR A 94 8.33 12.74 -7.85
CA TYR A 94 9.12 12.83 -9.08
C TYR A 94 8.46 12.09 -10.24
N ARG A 95 7.95 10.87 -9.99
CA ARG A 95 7.24 10.08 -11.00
C ARG A 95 5.88 10.68 -11.38
N MET A 96 5.19 11.31 -10.42
CA MET A 96 3.96 12.07 -10.65
C MET A 96 4.21 13.27 -11.57
N SER A 97 5.25 14.07 -11.28
CA SER A 97 5.62 15.24 -12.09
C SER A 97 5.92 14.87 -13.55
N ARG A 98 6.50 13.69 -13.77
CA ARG A 98 6.74 13.15 -15.12
C ARG A 98 5.53 12.48 -15.78
N ARG A 99 4.32 12.57 -15.20
CA ARG A 99 3.07 11.91 -15.66
C ARG A 99 3.20 10.40 -15.93
N ASN A 100 4.16 9.75 -15.28
CA ASN A 100 4.43 8.32 -15.47
C ASN A 100 3.62 7.43 -14.51
N LEU A 101 2.71 8.04 -13.75
CA LEU A 101 1.74 7.38 -12.87
C LEU A 101 0.41 8.08 -13.08
N SER A 102 -0.65 7.33 -13.37
CA SER A 102 -2.00 7.85 -13.30
C SER A 102 -2.24 8.32 -11.86
N ALA A 103 -2.64 9.58 -11.69
CA ALA A 103 -2.95 10.17 -10.39
C ALA A 103 -4.07 9.42 -9.62
N ASP A 104 -4.75 8.48 -10.27
CA ASP A 104 -5.70 7.49 -9.72
C ASP A 104 -5.13 6.54 -8.65
N MET A 105 -3.82 6.57 -8.35
CA MET A 105 -3.22 5.66 -7.37
C MET A 105 -3.33 6.16 -5.93
N PHE A 106 -3.63 7.43 -5.70
CA PHE A 106 -3.86 7.98 -4.36
C PHE A 106 -5.35 8.11 -4.08
N ILE A 107 -5.71 7.95 -2.80
CA ILE A 107 -7.05 8.22 -2.28
C ILE A 107 -7.43 9.64 -2.70
N SER A 108 -8.27 9.71 -3.72
CA SER A 108 -8.88 10.94 -4.15
C SER A 108 -9.98 11.30 -3.16
N TRP A 109 -10.26 12.59 -2.99
CA TRP A 109 -11.49 13.00 -2.30
C TRP A 109 -12.74 12.36 -2.93
N LYS A 110 -12.63 12.00 -4.23
CA LYS A 110 -13.63 11.22 -4.96
C LYS A 110 -13.80 9.82 -4.39
N ASP A 111 -12.74 9.12 -3.99
CA ASP A 111 -12.84 7.75 -3.47
C ASP A 111 -13.58 7.68 -2.14
N PHE A 112 -13.44 8.71 -1.29
CA PHE A 112 -14.24 8.82 -0.06
C PHE A 112 -15.72 9.07 -0.35
N ARG A 113 -16.01 9.91 -1.34
CA ARG A 113 -17.38 10.16 -1.79
C ARG A 113 -18.00 8.88 -2.39
N ASP A 114 -17.25 8.19 -3.24
CA ASP A 114 -17.70 6.97 -3.91
C ASP A 114 -17.87 5.81 -2.90
N ALA A 115 -16.99 5.69 -1.89
CA ALA A 115 -17.16 4.74 -0.79
C ALA A 115 -18.42 5.05 0.05
N GLY A 116 -18.67 6.33 0.35
CA GLY A 116 -19.89 6.75 1.03
C GLY A 116 -21.14 6.42 0.22
N GLN A 117 -21.12 6.67 -1.10
CA GLN A 117 -22.21 6.30 -2.01
C GLN A 117 -22.45 4.79 -2.06
N MET A 118 -21.40 3.98 -2.07
CA MET A 118 -21.51 2.53 -2.06
C MET A 118 -22.10 2.00 -0.75
N ILE A 119 -21.70 2.57 0.39
CA ILE A 119 -22.28 2.23 1.70
C ILE A 119 -23.75 2.64 1.78
N ILE A 120 -24.11 3.83 1.28
CA ILE A 120 -25.50 4.29 1.22
C ILE A 120 -26.32 3.36 0.32
N TYR A 121 -25.80 2.95 -0.83
CA TYR A 121 -26.47 2.01 -1.74
C TYR A 121 -26.68 0.62 -1.11
N LEU A 122 -25.75 0.14 -0.29
CA LEU A 122 -25.86 -1.16 0.41
C LEU A 122 -26.76 -1.11 1.65
N LEU A 123 -26.85 0.03 2.33
CA LEU A 123 -27.75 0.25 3.47
C LEU A 123 -29.16 0.64 3.03
N PHE A 124 -29.30 1.16 1.81
CA PHE A 124 -30.56 1.47 1.16
C PHE A 124 -30.86 0.38 0.13
N LEU A 125 -31.26 -0.79 0.64
CA LEU A 125 -32.27 -1.60 -0.04
C LEU A 125 -33.59 -0.82 -0.03
#